data_AF-A0A1C2GT25-F1
#
_entry.id   AF-A0A1C2GT25-F1
#
_cell.length_a   1.000
_cell.length_b   1.000
_cell.length_c   1.000
_cell.angle_alpha   90.00
_cell.angle_beta   90.00
_cell.angle_gamma   90.00
#
_symmetry.space_group_name_H-M   'P 1'
#
loop_
_entity.id
_entity.type
_entity.pdbx_description
1 polymer ?
#
loop_
_entity_poly.entity_id
_entity_poly.type
_entity_poly.pdbx_seq_one_letter_code
_entity_poly.pdbx_strand_id
1 'polypeptide(L)'
;MVVVSHFGQSAFGAFGFWGVELFFGLSGFLIGQIIWRNFAEGESWNFKRIFNFWSRRWWRTLPNYYLFFGVTLLIAYINHQGIPSIGRLTDYLWFGQSLTTFYWGFYVVAWSLCVEEWFYFLFPLVLWIFSKAGLSRKATFACALALFFIASMIARYIFIANGQGDALRTITFSRLDSIACGVLVSFILAVIDPSLIWKRLSAAAGIILAMAPVVCMFISHKPFDTLIQNPIVLLIVPLGFALTLPAMNLLKAPAGGLNFISGIVKSLSLWSYSIYLSHLAIMWQVYYIMNRYRSHGYVNFLSKIIGLAMVLLVSSQLFKYFEKPLTEKRPAEIK
;
A
#
# COMPACT_ATOMS: atom_id res chain seq x y z
N MET A 1 4.47 -7.60 -8.36
CA MET A 1 3.18 -8.32 -8.28
C MET A 1 2.07 -7.57 -8.99
N VAL A 2 1.75 -6.32 -8.63
CA VAL A 2 0.69 -5.53 -9.29
C VAL A 2 0.93 -5.33 -10.80
N VAL A 3 2.13 -4.97 -11.22
CA VAL A 3 2.43 -4.86 -12.67
C VAL A 3 2.20 -6.19 -13.40
N VAL A 4 2.58 -7.31 -12.77
CA VAL A 4 2.43 -8.66 -13.32
C VAL A 4 0.96 -9.06 -13.43
N SER A 5 0.07 -8.58 -12.57
CA SER A 5 -1.36 -8.91 -12.70
C SER A 5 -2.00 -8.39 -13.99
N HIS A 6 -1.39 -7.40 -14.64
CA HIS A 6 -1.84 -6.91 -15.94
C HIS A 6 -1.31 -7.74 -17.13
N PHE A 7 -0.48 -8.76 -16.89
CA PHE A 7 0.05 -9.65 -17.92
C PHE A 7 -0.87 -10.83 -18.27
N GLY A 8 -1.86 -11.17 -17.45
CA GLY A 8 -2.87 -12.18 -17.81
C GLY A 8 -4.20 -11.99 -17.07
N GLN A 9 -5.31 -12.12 -17.81
CA GLN A 9 -6.65 -11.75 -17.32
C GLN A 9 -7.22 -12.69 -16.26
N SER A 10 -6.82 -13.98 -16.21
CA SER A 10 -7.41 -14.97 -15.28
C SER A 10 -6.44 -15.45 -14.21
N ALA A 11 -5.29 -16.02 -14.59
CA ALA A 11 -4.34 -16.57 -13.60
C ALA A 11 -3.54 -15.51 -12.84
N PHE A 12 -3.27 -14.35 -13.47
CA PHE A 12 -2.38 -13.35 -12.89
C PHE A 12 -3.10 -12.21 -12.16
N GLY A 13 -4.41 -12.03 -12.36
CA GLY A 13 -5.22 -10.99 -11.70
C GLY A 13 -5.07 -11.02 -10.17
N ALA A 14 -4.98 -12.21 -9.59
CA ALA A 14 -4.79 -12.45 -8.17
C ALA A 14 -3.49 -11.83 -7.59
N PHE A 15 -2.41 -11.69 -8.38
CA PHE A 15 -1.17 -11.06 -7.91
C PHE A 15 -1.34 -9.57 -7.58
N GLY A 16 -2.32 -8.89 -8.18
CA GLY A 16 -2.62 -7.50 -7.88
C GLY A 16 -3.18 -7.34 -6.48
N PHE A 17 -3.94 -8.34 -6.00
CA PHE A 17 -4.42 -8.42 -4.63
C PHE A 17 -3.25 -8.55 -3.65
N TRP A 18 -2.48 -9.63 -3.71
CA TRP A 18 -1.36 -9.83 -2.78
C TRP A 18 -0.33 -8.72 -2.82
N GLY A 19 -0.07 -8.13 -3.99
CA GLY A 19 0.85 -7.00 -4.11
C GLY A 19 0.43 -5.79 -3.25
N VAL A 20 -0.87 -5.48 -3.18
CA VAL A 20 -1.38 -4.38 -2.36
C VAL A 20 -1.47 -4.78 -0.88
N GLU A 21 -1.87 -6.02 -0.57
CA GLU A 21 -1.92 -6.49 0.82
C GLU A 21 -0.52 -6.56 1.46
N LEU A 22 0.48 -7.00 0.70
CA LEU A 22 1.89 -6.96 1.12
C LEU A 22 2.36 -5.53 1.32
N PHE A 23 1.95 -4.62 0.43
CA PHE A 23 2.24 -3.20 0.58
C PHE A 23 1.67 -2.63 1.89
N PHE A 24 0.42 -2.92 2.24
CA PHE A 24 -0.17 -2.47 3.51
C PHE A 24 0.54 -3.03 4.73
N GLY A 25 0.82 -4.34 4.76
CA GLY A 25 1.55 -4.98 5.87
C GLY A 25 2.96 -4.41 6.04
N LEU A 26 3.68 -4.17 4.93
CA LEU A 26 5.02 -3.58 4.94
C LEU A 26 5.02 -2.10 5.32
N SER A 27 4.11 -1.31 4.75
CA SER A 27 3.90 0.11 5.08
C SER A 27 3.66 0.27 6.58
N GLY A 28 2.72 -0.51 7.12
CA GLY A 28 2.39 -0.56 8.55
C GLY A 28 3.60 -0.91 9.41
N PHE A 29 4.37 -1.92 9.03
CA PHE A 29 5.53 -2.34 9.79
C PHE A 29 6.61 -1.26 9.87
N LEU A 30 6.94 -0.63 8.73
CA LEU A 30 7.95 0.42 8.67
C LEU A 30 7.48 1.71 9.39
N ILE A 31 6.24 2.11 9.20
CA ILE A 31 5.69 3.30 9.86
C ILE A 31 5.56 3.07 11.37
N GLY A 32 5.14 1.88 11.79
CA GLY A 32 4.93 1.54 13.18
C GLY A 32 6.22 1.59 14.00
N GLN A 33 7.35 1.13 13.44
CA GLN A 33 8.67 1.29 14.06
C GLN A 33 9.03 2.76 14.31
N ILE A 34 8.78 3.62 13.31
CA ILE A 34 9.12 5.05 13.38
C ILE A 34 8.21 5.76 14.40
N ILE A 35 6.90 5.51 14.35
CA ILE A 35 5.95 6.15 15.28
C ILE A 35 6.21 5.66 16.70
N TRP A 36 6.38 4.35 16.91
CA TRP A 36 6.66 3.80 18.24
C TRP A 36 7.94 4.39 18.82
N ARG A 37 9.05 4.42 18.06
CA ARG A 37 10.30 5.04 18.51
C ARG A 37 10.08 6.51 18.94
N ASN A 38 9.47 7.31 18.07
CA ASN A 38 9.29 8.74 18.32
C ASN A 38 8.29 9.02 19.45
N PHE A 39 7.33 8.11 19.68
CA PHE A 39 6.36 8.19 20.76
C PHE A 39 6.90 7.66 22.10
N ALA A 40 7.67 6.57 22.06
CA ALA A 40 8.18 5.86 23.24
C ALA A 40 9.45 6.49 23.83
N GLU A 41 10.29 7.13 23.03
CA GLU A 41 11.58 7.73 23.47
C GLU A 41 11.49 9.25 23.68
N GLY A 42 10.52 9.94 23.07
CA GLY A 42 10.40 11.41 23.17
C GLY A 42 9.88 11.90 24.53
N GLU A 43 10.19 13.14 24.89
CA GLU A 43 9.71 13.77 26.14
C GLU A 43 8.18 14.02 26.11
N SER A 44 7.64 14.52 24.99
CA SER A 44 6.19 14.73 24.79
C SER A 44 5.78 14.53 23.34
N TRP A 45 4.71 13.76 23.11
CA TRP A 45 4.07 13.64 21.80
C TRP A 45 3.17 14.86 21.57
N ASN A 46 3.67 15.84 20.82
CA ASN A 46 3.01 17.12 20.58
C ASN A 46 2.77 17.38 19.09
N PHE A 47 1.98 18.42 18.79
CA PHE A 47 1.60 18.75 17.42
C PHE A 47 2.80 19.06 16.51
N LYS A 48 3.89 19.62 17.04
CA LYS A 48 5.12 19.88 16.27
C LYS A 48 5.78 18.58 15.77
N ARG A 49 5.83 17.54 16.61
CA ARG A 49 6.35 16.22 16.21
C ARG A 49 5.44 15.52 15.21
N ILE A 50 4.12 15.62 15.40
CA ILE A 50 3.13 15.08 14.46
C ILE A 50 3.27 15.76 13.08
N PHE A 51 3.36 17.09 13.04
CA PHE A 51 3.57 17.82 11.81
C PHE A 51 4.92 17.50 11.13
N ASN A 52 6.00 17.35 11.92
CA ASN A 52 7.28 16.89 11.38
C ASN A 52 7.17 15.49 10.74
N PHE A 53 6.46 14.57 11.39
CA PHE A 53 6.21 13.25 10.86
C PHE A 53 5.45 13.30 9.52
N TRP A 54 4.35 14.05 9.44
CA TRP A 54 3.59 14.22 8.20
C TRP A 54 4.41 14.87 7.10
N SER A 55 5.07 15.99 7.39
CA SER A 55 5.88 16.70 6.40
C SER A 55 6.94 15.80 5.78
N ARG A 56 7.67 15.03 6.60
CA ARG A 56 8.69 14.10 6.08
C ARG A 56 8.14 13.01 5.19
N ARG A 57 6.89 12.58 5.42
CA ARG A 57 6.19 11.59 4.59
C ARG A 57 5.69 12.22 3.30
N TRP A 58 5.05 13.37 3.40
CA TRP A 58 4.53 14.09 2.24
C TRP A 58 5.61 14.49 1.24
N TRP A 59 6.81 14.86 1.68
CA TRP A 59 7.94 15.12 0.77
C TRP A 59 8.37 13.90 -0.06
N ARG A 60 8.02 12.69 0.38
CA ARG A 60 8.30 11.44 -0.34
C ARG A 60 7.13 11.01 -1.22
N THR A 61 5.90 11.08 -0.73
CA THR A 61 4.72 10.51 -1.42
C THR A 61 4.02 11.53 -2.32
N LEU A 62 3.64 12.70 -1.80
CA LEU A 62 2.77 13.65 -2.49
C LEU A 62 3.30 14.15 -3.84
N PRO A 63 4.58 14.52 -4.02
CA PRO A 63 5.03 15.06 -5.31
C PRO A 63 4.80 14.09 -6.47
N ASN A 64 5.12 12.80 -6.27
CA ASN A 64 4.99 11.82 -7.33
C ASN A 64 3.52 11.44 -7.57
N TYR A 65 2.72 11.41 -6.49
CA TYR A 65 1.28 11.25 -6.60
C TYR A 65 0.67 12.35 -7.48
N TYR A 66 0.93 13.63 -7.17
CA TYR A 66 0.37 14.73 -7.96
C TYR A 66 0.92 14.81 -9.38
N LEU A 67 2.18 14.42 -9.60
CA LEU A 67 2.74 14.26 -10.94
C LEU A 67 1.93 13.26 -11.76
N PHE A 68 1.69 12.06 -11.24
CA PHE A 68 0.94 11.03 -11.96
C PHE A 68 -0.56 11.30 -12.04
N PHE A 69 -1.13 12.02 -11.09
CA PHE A 69 -2.48 12.55 -11.21
C PHE A 69 -2.57 13.49 -12.43
N GLY A 70 -1.63 14.43 -12.56
CA GLY A 70 -1.56 15.34 -13.71
C GLY A 70 -1.29 14.63 -15.05
N VAL A 71 -0.37 13.66 -15.07
CA VAL A 71 -0.11 12.83 -16.26
C VAL A 71 -1.36 12.04 -16.66
N THR A 72 -2.06 11.44 -15.70
CA THR A 72 -3.32 10.70 -15.96
C THR A 72 -4.39 11.63 -16.54
N LEU A 73 -4.50 12.84 -16.00
CA LEU A 73 -5.42 13.87 -16.51
C LEU A 73 -5.07 14.29 -17.94
N LEU A 74 -3.80 14.52 -18.23
CA LEU A 74 -3.32 14.88 -19.57
C LEU A 74 -3.58 13.76 -20.58
N ILE A 75 -3.30 12.51 -20.22
CA ILE A 75 -3.59 11.35 -21.07
C ILE A 75 -5.09 11.23 -21.34
N ALA A 76 -5.92 11.39 -20.32
CA ALA A 76 -7.38 11.35 -20.48
C ALA A 76 -7.86 12.45 -21.45
N TYR A 77 -7.31 13.66 -21.33
CA TYR A 77 -7.61 14.77 -22.24
C TYR A 77 -7.19 14.49 -23.69
N ILE A 78 -5.93 14.06 -23.91
CA ILE A 78 -5.38 13.78 -25.26
C ILE A 78 -6.14 12.65 -25.94
N ASN A 79 -6.49 11.59 -25.20
CA ASN A 79 -7.19 10.42 -25.74
C ASN A 79 -8.71 10.62 -25.83
N HIS A 80 -9.22 11.84 -25.57
CA HIS A 80 -10.65 12.16 -25.53
C HIS A 80 -11.47 11.22 -24.63
N GLN A 81 -10.87 10.78 -23.52
CA GLN A 81 -11.56 10.01 -22.49
C GLN A 81 -12.36 10.94 -21.59
N GLY A 82 -13.48 10.46 -21.04
CA GLY A 82 -14.28 11.24 -20.10
C GLY A 82 -13.47 11.62 -18.86
N ILE A 83 -13.32 12.93 -18.64
CA ILE A 83 -12.68 13.48 -17.43
C ILE A 83 -13.74 13.54 -16.31
N PRO A 84 -13.40 13.20 -15.05
CA PRO A 84 -14.32 13.36 -13.93
C PRO A 84 -14.81 14.81 -13.76
N SER A 85 -15.96 14.97 -13.11
CA SER A 85 -16.44 16.30 -12.70
C SER A 85 -15.44 16.99 -11.78
N ILE A 86 -15.47 18.32 -11.73
CA ILE A 86 -14.55 19.11 -10.89
C ILE A 86 -14.57 18.68 -9.41
N GLY A 87 -15.75 18.37 -8.87
CA GLY A 87 -15.88 17.86 -7.49
C GLY A 87 -15.14 16.53 -7.28
N ARG A 88 -15.24 15.61 -8.24
CA ARG A 88 -14.48 14.35 -8.16
C ARG A 88 -12.99 14.57 -8.33
N LEU A 89 -12.56 15.51 -9.19
CA LEU A 89 -11.15 15.87 -9.31
C LEU A 89 -10.62 16.45 -7.99
N THR A 90 -11.41 17.26 -7.28
CA THR A 90 -11.00 17.77 -5.97
C THR A 90 -10.82 16.65 -4.95
N ASP A 91 -11.62 15.58 -5.01
CA ASP A 91 -11.45 14.43 -4.12
C ASP A 91 -10.06 13.79 -4.25
N TYR A 92 -9.50 13.69 -5.45
CA TYR A 92 -8.13 13.19 -5.63
C TYR A 92 -7.06 14.10 -5.02
N LEU A 93 -7.34 15.39 -4.78
CA LEU A 93 -6.36 16.32 -4.22
C LEU A 93 -6.12 16.09 -2.73
N TRP A 94 -7.15 15.67 -2.00
CA TRP A 94 -7.11 15.46 -0.55
C TRP A 94 -7.33 13.99 -0.14
N PHE A 95 -7.27 13.06 -1.09
CA PHE A 95 -7.51 11.63 -0.88
C PHE A 95 -8.95 11.33 -0.41
N GLY A 96 -9.95 12.01 -0.97
CA GLY A 96 -11.36 11.80 -0.68
C GLY A 96 -12.04 10.71 -1.52
N GLN A 97 -11.47 10.37 -2.68
CA GLN A 97 -12.13 9.59 -3.75
C GLN A 97 -12.48 8.14 -3.38
N SER A 98 -11.90 7.65 -2.29
CA SER A 98 -12.02 6.26 -1.83
C SER A 98 -12.42 6.17 -0.35
N LEU A 99 -12.96 7.24 0.25
CA LEU A 99 -13.22 7.27 1.68
C LEU A 99 -14.34 6.33 2.12
N THR A 100 -15.52 6.49 1.51
CA THR A 100 -16.76 5.75 1.81
C THR A 100 -17.35 5.07 0.57
N THR A 101 -16.93 5.49 -0.61
CA THR A 101 -17.36 4.96 -1.91
C THR A 101 -16.13 4.82 -2.80
N PHE A 102 -16.24 4.05 -3.87
CA PHE A 102 -15.19 3.91 -4.87
C PHE A 102 -15.78 3.91 -6.27
N TYR A 103 -15.13 4.64 -7.18
CA TYR A 103 -15.51 4.73 -8.57
C TYR A 103 -14.38 4.23 -9.46
N TRP A 104 -14.70 3.29 -10.35
CA TRP A 104 -13.77 2.83 -11.38
C TRP A 104 -13.57 3.88 -12.47
N GLY A 105 -12.42 3.84 -13.15
CA GLY A 105 -12.13 4.62 -14.35
C GLY A 105 -10.91 5.51 -14.20
N PHE A 106 -11.04 6.65 -13.52
CA PHE A 106 -9.98 7.64 -13.43
C PHE A 106 -9.01 7.37 -12.28
N TYR A 107 -7.71 7.41 -12.57
CA TYR A 107 -6.61 7.28 -11.61
C TYR A 107 -6.81 6.17 -10.54
N VAL A 108 -7.22 4.99 -11.02
CA VAL A 108 -7.65 3.85 -10.21
C VAL A 108 -6.62 3.42 -9.17
N VAL A 109 -5.32 3.57 -9.43
CA VAL A 109 -4.26 3.21 -8.47
C VAL A 109 -4.36 3.99 -7.14
N ALA A 110 -5.03 5.14 -7.11
CA ALA A 110 -5.07 6.04 -5.97
C ALA A 110 -5.84 5.50 -4.76
N TRP A 111 -6.71 4.49 -4.90
CA TRP A 111 -7.49 3.99 -3.78
C TRP A 111 -6.61 3.41 -2.66
N SER A 112 -5.50 2.75 -3.00
CA SER A 112 -4.62 2.14 -2.00
C SER A 112 -3.81 3.19 -1.26
N LEU A 113 -3.39 4.26 -1.95
CA LEU A 113 -2.73 5.41 -1.34
C LEU A 113 -3.66 6.18 -0.43
N CYS A 114 -4.97 6.22 -0.74
CA CYS A 114 -5.98 6.79 0.14
C CYS A 114 -5.97 6.10 1.51
N VAL A 115 -5.93 4.75 1.54
CA VAL A 115 -5.79 3.99 2.80
C VAL A 115 -4.53 4.39 3.56
N GLU A 116 -3.41 4.47 2.85
CA GLU A 116 -2.10 4.82 3.42
C GLU A 116 -2.07 6.22 4.03
N GLU A 117 -2.44 7.24 3.26
CA GLU A 117 -2.38 8.63 3.69
C GLU A 117 -3.36 8.92 4.85
N TRP A 118 -4.57 8.34 4.82
CA TRP A 118 -5.52 8.48 5.94
C TRP A 118 -5.03 7.77 7.20
N PHE A 119 -4.40 6.60 7.09
CA PHE A 119 -3.80 5.95 8.26
C PHE A 119 -2.65 6.81 8.82
N TYR A 120 -1.75 7.31 7.97
CA TYR A 120 -0.64 8.17 8.38
C TYR A 120 -1.08 9.50 8.98
N PHE A 121 -2.21 10.04 8.52
CA PHE A 121 -2.80 11.23 9.09
C PHE A 121 -3.44 10.93 10.47
N LEU A 122 -4.33 9.95 10.53
CA LEU A 122 -5.17 9.70 11.71
C LEU A 122 -4.41 9.07 12.88
N PHE A 123 -3.50 8.12 12.62
CA PHE A 123 -2.87 7.34 13.70
C PHE A 123 -2.04 8.22 14.66
N PRO A 124 -1.18 9.14 14.20
CA PRO A 124 -0.52 10.14 15.05
C PRO A 124 -1.48 11.01 15.88
N LEU A 125 -2.63 11.39 15.33
CA LEU A 125 -3.63 12.22 16.00
C LEU A 125 -4.36 11.44 17.09
N VAL A 126 -4.75 10.20 16.81
CA VAL A 126 -5.37 9.32 17.81
C VAL A 126 -4.41 9.07 18.97
N LEU A 127 -3.12 8.81 18.68
CA LEU A 127 -2.10 8.70 19.72
C LEU A 127 -1.99 9.96 20.57
N TRP A 128 -2.05 11.14 19.94
CA TRP A 128 -2.03 12.41 20.67
C TRP A 128 -3.25 12.59 21.57
N ILE A 129 -4.45 12.30 21.07
CA ILE A 129 -5.67 12.38 21.87
C ILE A 129 -5.59 11.41 23.06
N PHE A 130 -5.22 10.15 22.82
CA PHE A 130 -5.17 9.13 23.88
C PHE A 130 -4.01 9.36 24.87
N SER A 131 -2.91 9.99 24.44
CA SER A 131 -1.80 10.34 25.34
C SER A 131 -2.21 11.31 26.46
N LYS A 132 -3.30 12.05 26.27
CA LYS A 132 -3.85 12.96 27.30
C LYS A 132 -4.63 12.23 28.40
N ALA A 133 -4.93 10.94 28.23
CA ALA A 133 -5.70 10.15 29.19
C ALA A 133 -4.86 9.63 30.39
N GLY A 134 -3.58 9.97 30.47
CA GLY A 134 -2.69 9.52 31.57
C GLY A 134 -2.30 8.04 31.52
N LEU A 135 -2.62 7.33 30.43
CA LEU A 135 -2.24 5.94 30.23
C LEU A 135 -0.73 5.80 29.98
N SER A 136 -0.16 4.63 30.27
CA SER A 136 1.21 4.32 29.87
C SER A 136 1.36 4.42 28.34
N ARG A 137 2.57 4.70 27.84
CA ARG A 137 2.83 4.78 26.40
C ARG A 137 2.43 3.49 25.67
N LYS A 138 2.74 2.33 26.25
CA LYS A 138 2.35 1.02 25.72
C LYS A 138 0.83 0.87 25.64
N ALA A 139 0.11 1.22 26.71
CA ALA A 139 -1.35 1.15 26.74
C ALA A 139 -1.99 2.13 25.75
N THR A 140 -1.50 3.37 25.69
CA THR A 140 -1.94 4.38 24.72
C THR A 140 -1.83 3.88 23.28
N PHE A 141 -0.68 3.29 22.93
CA PHE A 141 -0.43 2.77 21.60
C PHE A 141 -1.31 1.55 21.28
N ALA A 142 -1.49 0.64 22.25
CA ALA A 142 -2.39 -0.51 22.12
C ALA A 142 -3.85 -0.10 21.96
N CYS A 143 -4.33 0.88 22.73
CA CYS A 143 -5.67 1.44 22.61
C CYS A 143 -5.88 2.11 21.25
N ALA A 144 -4.90 2.85 20.75
CA ALA A 144 -4.96 3.44 19.41
C ALA A 144 -5.06 2.34 18.33
N LEU A 145 -4.25 1.29 18.40
CA LEU A 145 -4.36 0.14 17.50
C LEU A 145 -5.75 -0.53 17.58
N ALA A 146 -6.24 -0.79 18.79
CA ALA A 146 -7.55 -1.39 19.01
C ALA A 146 -8.66 -0.56 18.37
N LEU A 147 -8.60 0.78 18.49
CA LEU A 147 -9.55 1.67 17.83
C LEU A 147 -9.58 1.45 16.31
N PHE A 148 -8.43 1.35 15.65
CA PHE A 148 -8.37 1.17 14.19
C PHE A 148 -8.92 -0.19 13.74
N PHE A 149 -8.65 -1.26 14.48
CA PHE A 149 -9.25 -2.58 14.21
C PHE A 149 -10.77 -2.57 14.39
N ILE A 150 -11.25 -2.03 15.51
CA ILE A 150 -12.69 -1.96 15.82
C ILE A 150 -13.41 -1.05 14.83
N ALA A 151 -12.86 0.13 14.54
CA ALA A 151 -13.45 1.07 13.59
C ALA A 151 -13.55 0.47 12.19
N SER A 152 -12.50 -0.22 11.70
CA SER A 152 -12.53 -0.86 10.38
C SER A 152 -13.52 -2.02 10.33
N MET A 153 -13.66 -2.78 11.43
CA MET A 153 -14.66 -3.84 11.54
C MET A 153 -16.10 -3.28 11.50
N ILE A 154 -16.38 -2.23 12.28
CA ILE A 154 -17.68 -1.56 12.29
C ILE A 154 -17.98 -0.95 10.92
N ALA A 155 -17.00 -0.28 10.30
CA ALA A 155 -17.14 0.30 8.97
C ALA A 155 -17.50 -0.77 7.93
N ARG A 156 -16.80 -1.92 7.93
CA ARG A 156 -17.14 -3.05 7.05
C ARG A 156 -18.58 -3.53 7.26
N TYR A 157 -19.02 -3.69 8.51
CA TYR A 157 -20.40 -4.08 8.80
C TYR A 157 -21.42 -3.09 8.22
N ILE A 158 -21.19 -1.78 8.43
CA ILE A 158 -22.05 -0.71 7.90
C ILE A 158 -22.08 -0.73 6.37
N PHE A 159 -20.93 -0.85 5.71
CA PHE A 159 -20.87 -0.88 4.24
C PHE A 159 -21.53 -2.13 3.66
N ILE A 160 -21.41 -3.29 4.30
CA ILE A 160 -22.13 -4.51 3.90
C ILE A 160 -23.64 -4.29 4.03
N ALA A 161 -24.11 -3.73 5.14
CA ALA A 161 -25.52 -3.45 5.37
C ALA A 161 -26.11 -2.47 4.34
N ASN A 162 -25.28 -1.55 3.81
CA ASN A 162 -25.64 -0.59 2.77
C ASN A 162 -25.42 -1.13 1.33
N GLY A 163 -25.18 -2.44 1.15
CA GLY A 163 -25.03 -3.04 -0.19
C GLY A 163 -23.69 -2.78 -0.87
N GLN A 164 -22.67 -2.31 -0.14
CA GLN A 164 -21.33 -2.01 -0.66
C GLN A 164 -20.30 -3.13 -0.35
N GLY A 165 -20.78 -4.35 -0.09
CA GLY A 165 -19.94 -5.52 0.24
C GLY A 165 -18.87 -5.83 -0.81
N ASP A 166 -19.15 -5.56 -2.08
CA ASP A 166 -18.23 -5.83 -3.20
C ASP A 166 -17.18 -4.73 -3.43
N ALA A 167 -17.22 -3.66 -2.64
CA ALA A 167 -16.28 -2.53 -2.73
C ALA A 167 -15.41 -2.36 -1.48
N LEU A 168 -15.54 -3.23 -0.48
CA LEU A 168 -14.85 -3.12 0.81
C LEU A 168 -13.34 -3.01 0.66
N ARG A 169 -12.76 -3.71 -0.31
CA ARG A 169 -11.31 -3.68 -0.57
C ARG A 169 -10.81 -2.28 -0.92
N THR A 170 -11.62 -1.50 -1.63
CA THR A 170 -11.27 -0.19 -2.21
C THR A 170 -11.75 1.00 -1.40
N ILE A 171 -12.58 0.76 -0.38
CA ILE A 171 -13.05 1.79 0.55
C ILE A 171 -12.03 1.95 1.69
N THR A 172 -11.73 3.18 2.08
CA THR A 172 -10.62 3.47 3.00
C THR A 172 -10.95 3.12 4.43
N PHE A 173 -12.12 3.53 4.91
CA PHE A 173 -12.51 3.28 6.29
C PHE A 173 -12.73 1.79 6.61
N SER A 174 -12.96 0.93 5.60
CA SER A 174 -13.00 -0.52 5.78
C SER A 174 -11.63 -1.18 5.82
N ARG A 175 -10.54 -0.43 5.64
CA ARG A 175 -9.20 -0.96 5.37
C ARG A 175 -8.09 -0.36 6.23
N LEU A 176 -8.35 0.61 7.09
CA LEU A 176 -7.31 1.21 7.93
C LEU A 176 -6.60 0.17 8.82
N ASP A 177 -7.28 -0.91 9.16
CA ASP A 177 -6.71 -2.04 9.88
C ASP A 177 -5.67 -2.86 9.11
N SER A 178 -5.66 -2.81 7.76
CA SER A 178 -4.65 -3.51 6.94
C SER A 178 -3.24 -2.96 7.21
N ILE A 179 -3.12 -1.65 7.39
CA ILE A 179 -1.87 -1.00 7.78
C ILE A 179 -1.63 -1.18 9.28
N ALA A 180 -2.70 -1.15 10.10
CA ALA A 180 -2.60 -1.43 11.53
C ALA A 180 -2.01 -2.81 11.82
N CYS A 181 -2.22 -3.82 10.97
CA CYS A 181 -1.58 -5.13 11.08
C CYS A 181 -0.05 -5.05 11.08
N GLY A 182 0.53 -4.28 10.17
CA GLY A 182 1.97 -4.04 10.12
C GLY A 182 2.46 -3.31 11.38
N VAL A 183 1.72 -2.27 11.80
CA VAL A 183 2.04 -1.50 13.01
C VAL A 183 2.01 -2.40 14.24
N LEU A 184 1.00 -3.26 14.38
CA LEU A 184 0.87 -4.23 15.47
C LEU A 184 2.09 -5.14 15.56
N VAL A 185 2.52 -5.75 14.45
CA VAL A 185 3.69 -6.63 14.45
C VAL A 185 4.96 -5.86 14.82
N SER A 186 5.14 -4.64 14.28
CA SER A 186 6.30 -3.81 14.65
C SER A 186 6.32 -3.42 16.13
N PHE A 187 5.15 -3.15 16.70
CA PHE A 187 4.98 -2.82 18.11
C PHE A 187 5.27 -4.01 19.02
N ILE A 188 4.78 -5.20 18.66
CA ILE A 188 5.11 -6.46 19.34
C ILE A 188 6.62 -6.67 19.38
N LEU A 189 7.30 -6.52 18.23
CA LEU A 189 8.75 -6.65 18.17
C LEU A 189 9.48 -5.67 19.08
N ALA A 190 9.03 -4.42 19.12
CA ALA A 190 9.68 -3.37 19.90
C ALA A 190 9.44 -3.49 21.41
N VAL A 191 8.36 -4.16 21.83
CA VAL A 191 7.98 -4.29 23.25
C VAL A 191 8.43 -5.60 23.87
N ILE A 192 8.36 -6.71 23.12
CA ILE A 192 8.54 -8.06 23.66
C ILE A 192 9.95 -8.60 23.35
N ASP A 193 10.64 -8.06 22.34
CA ASP A 193 11.89 -8.62 21.77
C ASP A 193 11.86 -10.15 21.60
N PRO A 194 11.00 -10.65 20.69
CA PRO A 194 10.73 -12.08 20.61
C PRO A 194 11.93 -12.89 20.10
N SER A 195 12.01 -14.13 20.59
CA SER A 195 13.05 -15.10 20.25
C SER A 195 13.09 -15.47 18.76
N LEU A 196 14.20 -16.05 18.32
CA LEU A 196 14.36 -16.53 16.94
C LEU A 196 13.29 -17.54 16.53
N ILE A 197 12.89 -18.44 17.44
CA ILE A 197 11.85 -19.44 17.16
C ILE A 197 10.50 -18.75 16.91
N TRP A 198 10.16 -17.72 17.69
CA TRP A 198 8.94 -16.95 17.46
C TRP A 198 8.96 -16.26 16.10
N LYS A 199 10.10 -15.67 15.69
CA LYS A 199 10.24 -15.03 14.37
C LYS A 199 10.00 -16.04 13.22
N ARG A 200 10.44 -17.29 13.36
CA ARG A 200 10.20 -18.35 12.37
C ARG A 200 8.75 -18.84 12.37
N LEU A 201 8.18 -19.07 13.55
CA LEU A 201 6.78 -19.53 13.69
C LEU A 201 5.79 -18.47 13.21
N SER A 202 6.03 -17.19 13.53
CA SER A 202 5.24 -16.08 13.00
C SER A 202 5.30 -16.02 11.48
N ALA A 203 6.47 -16.23 10.86
CA ALA A 203 6.56 -16.28 9.41
C ALA A 203 5.81 -17.47 8.79
N ALA A 204 5.86 -18.66 9.41
CA ALA A 204 5.09 -19.81 8.96
C ALA A 204 3.58 -19.55 9.04
N ALA A 205 3.10 -19.03 10.18
CA ALA A 205 1.71 -18.60 10.35
C ALA A 205 1.34 -17.51 9.33
N GLY A 206 2.25 -16.57 9.08
CA GLY A 206 2.08 -15.48 8.13
C GLY A 206 1.86 -15.96 6.70
N ILE A 207 2.66 -16.95 6.26
CA ILE A 207 2.49 -17.60 4.95
C ILE A 207 1.14 -18.30 4.85
N ILE A 208 0.73 -19.04 5.89
CA ILE A 208 -0.57 -19.71 5.93
C ILE A 208 -1.72 -18.71 5.78
N LEU A 209 -1.69 -17.61 6.55
CA LEU A 209 -2.72 -16.57 6.49
C LEU A 209 -2.74 -15.83 5.14
N ALA A 210 -1.56 -15.52 4.57
CA ALA A 210 -1.46 -14.88 3.26
C ALA A 210 -2.00 -15.78 2.13
N MET A 211 -1.87 -17.11 2.28
CA MET A 211 -2.35 -18.10 1.31
C MET A 211 -3.79 -18.57 1.53
N ALA A 212 -4.41 -18.23 2.67
CA ALA A 212 -5.76 -18.65 3.01
C ALA A 212 -6.80 -18.41 1.90
N PRO A 213 -6.82 -17.29 1.15
CA PRO A 213 -7.81 -17.07 0.10
C PRO A 213 -7.72 -18.10 -1.04
N VAL A 214 -6.53 -18.60 -1.36
CA VAL A 214 -6.34 -19.64 -2.39
C VAL A 214 -6.89 -20.97 -1.90
N VAL A 215 -6.59 -21.33 -0.65
CA VAL A 215 -7.12 -22.56 -0.04
C VAL A 215 -8.66 -22.49 0.01
N CYS A 216 -9.22 -21.36 0.44
CA CYS A 216 -10.66 -21.14 0.44
C CYS A 216 -11.28 -21.21 -0.96
N MET A 217 -10.59 -20.73 -2.01
CA MET A 217 -11.05 -20.85 -3.40
C MET A 217 -11.23 -22.31 -3.81
N PHE A 218 -10.24 -23.16 -3.50
CA PHE A 218 -10.32 -24.59 -3.82
C PHE A 218 -11.38 -25.33 -3.01
N ILE A 219 -11.55 -25.00 -1.73
CA ILE A 219 -12.52 -25.68 -0.85
C ILE A 219 -13.96 -25.23 -1.12
N SER A 220 -14.19 -23.93 -1.29
CA SER A 220 -15.54 -23.37 -1.41
C SER A 220 -16.05 -23.27 -2.86
N HIS A 221 -15.16 -23.48 -3.84
CA HIS A 221 -15.42 -23.25 -5.27
C HIS A 221 -15.88 -21.82 -5.61
N LYS A 222 -15.77 -20.87 -4.67
CA LYS A 222 -16.08 -19.45 -4.93
C LYS A 222 -14.98 -18.82 -5.78
N PRO A 223 -15.33 -17.92 -6.70
CA PRO A 223 -14.33 -17.20 -7.48
C PRO A 223 -13.46 -16.33 -6.57
N PHE A 224 -12.19 -16.18 -6.94
CA PHE A 224 -11.21 -15.43 -6.16
C PHE A 224 -11.66 -13.98 -5.91
N ASP A 225 -12.32 -13.36 -6.89
CA ASP A 225 -12.82 -11.98 -6.79
C ASP A 225 -13.86 -11.79 -5.67
N THR A 226 -14.67 -12.80 -5.36
CA THR A 226 -15.58 -12.77 -4.21
C THR A 226 -14.81 -12.92 -2.89
N LEU A 227 -13.77 -13.76 -2.87
CA LEU A 227 -12.99 -14.02 -1.66
C LEU A 227 -12.17 -12.80 -1.24
N ILE A 228 -11.62 -12.04 -2.19
CA ILE A 228 -10.82 -10.84 -1.89
C ILE A 228 -11.66 -9.64 -1.42
N GLN A 229 -12.99 -9.73 -1.46
CA GLN A 229 -13.89 -8.76 -0.82
C GLN A 229 -14.35 -9.21 0.57
N ASN A 230 -14.03 -10.44 0.97
CA ASN A 230 -14.44 -10.96 2.26
C ASN A 230 -13.76 -10.18 3.41
N PRO A 231 -14.52 -9.68 4.40
CA PRO A 231 -13.98 -8.91 5.53
C PRO A 231 -12.84 -9.59 6.29
N ILE A 232 -12.89 -10.91 6.43
CA ILE A 232 -11.88 -11.69 7.13
C ILE A 232 -10.62 -11.80 6.27
N VAL A 233 -10.76 -12.09 4.98
CA VAL A 233 -9.64 -12.13 4.02
C VAL A 233 -8.89 -10.80 4.01
N LEU A 234 -9.63 -9.70 3.97
CA LEU A 234 -9.11 -8.34 4.00
C LEU A 234 -8.29 -8.04 5.28
N LEU A 235 -8.59 -8.68 6.41
CA LEU A 235 -7.81 -8.55 7.65
C LEU A 235 -6.61 -9.52 7.70
N ILE A 236 -6.83 -10.80 7.39
CA ILE A 236 -5.82 -11.85 7.64
C ILE A 236 -4.67 -11.83 6.66
N VAL A 237 -4.87 -11.39 5.41
CA VAL A 237 -3.80 -11.39 4.39
C VAL A 237 -2.74 -10.33 4.70
N PRO A 238 -3.07 -9.04 4.97
CA PRO A 238 -2.06 -8.07 5.36
C PRO A 238 -1.43 -8.39 6.72
N LEU A 239 -2.17 -8.99 7.66
CA LEU A 239 -1.60 -9.57 8.88
C LEU A 239 -0.61 -10.69 8.57
N GLY A 240 -0.96 -11.58 7.65
CA GLY A 240 -0.12 -12.67 7.20
C GLY A 240 1.21 -12.16 6.66
N PHE A 241 1.18 -11.18 5.76
CA PHE A 241 2.39 -10.52 5.29
C PHE A 241 3.17 -9.83 6.41
N ALA A 242 2.51 -9.08 7.30
CA ALA A 242 3.18 -8.44 8.42
C ALA A 242 3.94 -9.44 9.31
N LEU A 243 3.36 -10.62 9.57
CA LEU A 243 3.98 -11.68 10.37
C LEU A 243 5.20 -12.35 9.71
N THR A 244 5.38 -12.21 8.39
CA THR A 244 6.60 -12.68 7.71
C THR A 244 7.80 -11.75 7.90
N LEU A 245 7.56 -10.45 8.13
CA LEU A 245 8.59 -9.42 8.18
C LEU A 245 9.64 -9.62 9.30
N PRO A 246 9.29 -10.08 10.53
CA PRO A 246 10.28 -10.41 11.55
C PRO A 246 11.35 -11.41 11.09
N ALA A 247 10.97 -12.44 10.34
CA ALA A 247 11.92 -13.41 9.79
C ALA A 247 12.69 -12.84 8.60
N MET A 248 12.05 -12.04 7.75
CA MET A 248 12.72 -11.39 6.62
C MET A 248 13.85 -10.46 7.08
N ASN A 249 13.71 -9.81 8.24
CA ASN A 249 14.76 -8.98 8.83
C ASN A 249 16.01 -9.78 9.28
N LEU A 250 15.94 -11.11 9.31
CA LEU A 250 17.08 -11.99 9.58
C LEU A 250 17.85 -12.36 8.31
N LEU A 251 17.28 -12.11 7.13
CA LEU A 251 17.89 -12.45 5.85
C LEU A 251 19.04 -11.49 5.57
N LYS A 252 20.23 -12.05 5.33
CA LYS A 252 21.38 -11.29 4.86
C LYS A 252 21.26 -11.05 3.36
N ALA A 253 21.76 -9.90 2.90
CA ALA A 253 21.86 -9.63 1.47
C ALA A 253 22.73 -10.72 0.78
N PRO A 254 22.37 -11.15 -0.43
CA PRO A 254 23.22 -12.06 -1.22
C PRO A 254 24.63 -11.48 -1.39
N ALA A 255 25.66 -12.30 -1.17
CA ALA A 255 27.06 -11.93 -1.30
C ALA A 255 27.77 -12.72 -2.41
N GLY A 256 29.00 -12.32 -2.77
CA GLY A 256 29.81 -12.99 -3.80
C GLY A 256 29.21 -12.86 -5.20
N GLY A 257 29.17 -13.96 -5.96
CA GLY A 257 28.68 -13.99 -7.34
C GLY A 257 27.20 -13.60 -7.52
N LEU A 258 26.42 -13.52 -6.43
CA LEU A 258 25.01 -13.10 -6.45
C LEU A 258 24.80 -11.64 -6.05
N ASN A 259 25.87 -10.85 -5.87
CA ASN A 259 25.75 -9.43 -5.48
C ASN A 259 24.96 -8.58 -6.50
N PHE A 260 24.98 -8.97 -7.79
CA PHE A 260 24.18 -8.29 -8.81
C PHE A 260 22.67 -8.33 -8.52
N ILE A 261 22.18 -9.42 -7.89
CA ILE A 261 20.78 -9.58 -7.48
C ILE A 261 20.44 -8.53 -6.42
N SER A 262 21.34 -8.27 -5.48
CA SER A 262 21.16 -7.23 -4.46
C SER A 262 21.03 -5.85 -5.10
N GLY A 263 21.83 -5.56 -6.13
CA GLY A 263 21.71 -4.32 -6.92
C GLY A 263 20.35 -4.17 -7.61
N ILE A 264 19.84 -5.25 -8.22
CA ILE A 264 18.52 -5.27 -8.87
C ILE A 264 17.41 -5.06 -7.84
N VAL A 265 17.42 -5.83 -6.75
CA VAL A 265 16.41 -5.73 -5.68
C VAL A 265 16.40 -4.33 -5.05
N LYS A 266 17.57 -3.74 -4.82
CA LYS A 266 17.70 -2.37 -4.30
C LYS A 266 17.09 -1.36 -5.27
N SER A 267 17.40 -1.48 -6.55
CA SER A 267 16.87 -0.56 -7.59
C SER A 267 15.35 -0.65 -7.69
N LEU A 268 14.81 -1.88 -7.81
CA LEU A 268 13.37 -2.11 -7.86
C LEU A 268 12.66 -1.63 -6.57
N SER A 269 13.27 -1.84 -5.40
CA SER A 269 12.74 -1.36 -4.13
C SER A 269 12.67 0.18 -4.08
N LEU A 270 13.72 0.86 -4.55
CA LEU A 270 13.75 2.32 -4.62
C LEU A 270 12.73 2.88 -5.62
N TRP A 271 12.56 2.22 -6.77
CA TRP A 271 11.63 2.66 -7.82
C TRP A 271 10.18 2.21 -7.59
N SER A 272 9.93 1.36 -6.60
CA SER A 272 8.63 0.68 -6.40
C SER A 272 7.43 1.63 -6.36
N TYR A 273 7.59 2.80 -5.75
CA TYR A 273 6.54 3.82 -5.68
C TYR A 273 6.23 4.43 -7.06
N SER A 274 7.27 4.86 -7.78
CA SER A 274 7.16 5.33 -9.17
C SER A 274 6.59 4.26 -10.11
N ILE A 275 6.99 2.99 -9.94
CA ILE A 275 6.45 1.86 -10.70
C ILE A 275 4.95 1.71 -10.42
N TYR A 276 4.54 1.77 -9.15
CA TYR A 276 3.13 1.64 -8.77
C TYR A 276 2.26 2.77 -9.31
N LEU A 277 2.73 4.02 -9.30
CA LEU A 277 1.93 5.13 -9.83
C LEU A 277 1.87 5.16 -11.36
N SER A 278 2.96 4.77 -12.02
CA SER A 278 3.11 4.91 -13.47
C SER A 278 2.53 3.77 -14.29
N HIS A 279 2.43 2.56 -13.72
CA HIS A 279 2.21 1.36 -14.52
C HIS A 279 0.91 1.38 -15.33
N LEU A 280 -0.23 1.82 -14.75
CA LEU A 280 -1.49 1.86 -15.51
C LEU A 280 -1.41 2.87 -16.66
N ALA A 281 -0.95 4.09 -16.38
CA ALA A 281 -0.85 5.16 -17.37
C ALA A 281 0.03 4.74 -18.55
N ILE A 282 1.21 4.18 -18.27
CA ILE A 282 2.17 3.75 -19.30
C ILE A 282 1.65 2.52 -20.05
N MET A 283 1.22 1.48 -19.34
CA MET A 283 0.80 0.23 -19.97
C MET A 283 -0.45 0.44 -20.84
N TRP A 284 -1.44 1.20 -20.37
CA TRP A 284 -2.62 1.51 -21.16
C TRP A 284 -2.30 2.35 -22.40
N GLN A 285 -1.35 3.28 -22.32
CA GLN A 285 -0.94 4.03 -23.50
C GLN A 285 -0.25 3.14 -24.55
N VAL A 286 0.64 2.23 -24.12
CA VAL A 286 1.25 1.24 -25.02
C VAL A 286 0.17 0.36 -25.66
N TYR A 287 -0.80 -0.08 -24.88
CA TYR A 287 -1.92 -0.90 -25.35
C TYR A 287 -2.82 -0.17 -26.34
N TYR A 288 -3.08 1.12 -26.10
CA TYR A 288 -3.87 1.96 -26.98
C TYR A 288 -3.17 2.15 -28.34
N ILE A 289 -1.86 2.46 -28.34
CA ILE A 289 -1.07 2.64 -29.56
C ILE A 289 -0.99 1.34 -30.38
N MET A 290 -0.79 0.20 -29.71
CA MET A 290 -0.66 -1.10 -30.38
C MET A 290 -2.01 -1.79 -30.65
N ASN A 291 -3.13 -1.14 -30.33
CA ASN A 291 -4.46 -1.78 -30.30
C ASN A 291 -4.83 -2.42 -31.66
N ARG A 292 -4.47 -1.76 -32.77
CA ARG A 292 -4.77 -2.20 -34.15
C ARG A 292 -4.32 -3.64 -34.45
N TYR A 293 -3.22 -4.10 -33.85
CA TYR A 293 -2.63 -5.42 -34.13
C TYR A 293 -2.63 -6.35 -32.91
N ARG A 294 -3.20 -5.91 -31.78
CA ARG A 294 -3.17 -6.65 -30.52
C ARG A 294 -4.06 -7.89 -30.51
N SER A 295 -4.93 -8.06 -31.50
CA SER A 295 -5.69 -9.29 -31.73
C SER A 295 -4.75 -10.48 -31.98
N HIS A 296 -3.55 -10.26 -32.51
CA HIS A 296 -2.54 -11.30 -32.64
C HIS A 296 -1.82 -11.55 -31.30
N GLY A 297 -1.74 -12.83 -30.89
CA GLY A 297 -1.18 -13.24 -29.60
C GLY A 297 0.25 -12.76 -29.36
N TYR A 298 1.12 -12.80 -30.38
CA TYR A 298 2.51 -12.33 -30.27
C TYR A 298 2.61 -10.81 -30.08
N VAL A 299 1.77 -10.02 -30.76
CA VAL A 299 1.72 -8.55 -30.58
C VAL A 299 1.20 -8.21 -29.19
N ASN A 300 0.19 -8.94 -28.70
CA ASN A 300 -0.30 -8.77 -27.34
C ASN A 300 0.81 -9.04 -26.31
N PHE A 301 1.55 -10.14 -26.47
CA PHE A 301 2.69 -10.44 -25.61
C PHE A 301 3.78 -9.35 -25.69
N LEU A 302 4.16 -8.95 -26.91
CA LEU A 302 5.15 -7.90 -27.13
C LEU A 302 4.74 -6.57 -26.49
N SER A 303 3.46 -6.18 -26.61
CA SER A 303 2.94 -4.95 -25.99
C SER A 303 3.11 -4.93 -24.47
N LYS A 304 3.00 -6.10 -23.81
CA LYS A 304 3.20 -6.22 -22.36
C LYS A 304 4.67 -6.09 -21.99
N ILE A 305 5.57 -6.71 -22.77
CA ILE A 305 7.02 -6.59 -22.57
C ILE A 305 7.48 -5.14 -22.77
N ILE A 306 7.03 -4.48 -23.84
CA ILE A 306 7.30 -3.06 -24.08
C ILE A 306 6.73 -2.21 -22.94
N GLY A 307 5.50 -2.47 -22.51
CA GLY A 307 4.87 -1.78 -21.38
C GLY A 307 5.71 -1.86 -20.10
N LEU A 308 6.16 -3.06 -19.71
CA LEU A 308 7.01 -3.23 -18.52
C LEU A 308 8.38 -2.58 -18.68
N ALA A 309 9.02 -2.69 -19.84
CA ALA A 309 10.29 -2.02 -20.11
C ALA A 309 10.15 -0.49 -19.97
N MET A 310 9.07 0.08 -20.52
CA MET A 310 8.76 1.50 -20.40
C MET A 310 8.45 1.92 -18.96
N VAL A 311 7.69 1.11 -18.21
CA VAL A 311 7.42 1.38 -16.79
C VAL A 311 8.71 1.43 -15.98
N LEU A 312 9.61 0.46 -16.16
CA LEU A 312 10.90 0.42 -15.46
C LEU A 312 11.80 1.59 -15.88
N LEU A 313 11.87 1.90 -17.18
CA LEU A 313 12.66 3.00 -17.70
C LEU A 313 12.17 4.34 -17.12
N VAL A 314 10.88 4.66 -17.30
CA VAL A 314 10.29 5.92 -16.82
C VAL A 314 10.41 6.02 -15.30
N SER A 315 10.12 4.95 -14.56
CA SER A 315 10.24 4.96 -13.09
C SER A 315 11.67 5.18 -12.62
N SER A 316 12.68 4.62 -13.32
CA SER A 316 14.09 4.84 -12.98
C SER A 316 14.51 6.30 -13.18
N GLN A 317 14.08 6.93 -14.27
CA GLN A 317 14.40 8.33 -14.56
C GLN A 317 13.67 9.27 -13.61
N LEU A 318 12.38 9.01 -13.35
CA LEU A 318 11.58 9.78 -12.38
C LEU A 318 12.16 9.69 -10.98
N PHE A 319 12.58 8.50 -10.55
CA PHE A 319 13.23 8.35 -9.26
C PHE A 319 14.48 9.23 -9.16
N LYS A 320 15.33 9.21 -10.19
CA LYS A 320 16.61 9.95 -10.20
C LYS A 320 16.41 11.46 -10.24
N TYR A 321 15.54 11.96 -11.11
CA TYR A 321 15.45 13.40 -11.42
C TYR A 321 14.30 14.12 -10.70
N PHE A 322 13.31 13.40 -10.19
CA PHE A 322 12.13 14.00 -9.56
C PHE A 322 11.94 13.54 -8.11
N GLU A 323 11.79 12.23 -7.87
CA GLU A 323 11.46 11.68 -6.54
C GLU A 323 12.59 11.92 -5.52
N LYS A 324 13.83 11.59 -5.89
CA LYS A 324 14.99 11.69 -4.99
C LYS A 324 15.32 13.13 -4.60
N PRO A 325 15.44 14.11 -5.54
CA PRO A 325 15.73 15.50 -5.17
C PRO A 325 14.69 16.13 -4.24
N LEU A 326 13.41 15.77 -4.40
CA LEU A 326 12.35 16.26 -3.53
C LEU A 326 12.38 15.58 -2.16
N THR A 327 12.61 14.27 -2.12
CA THR A 327 12.76 13.53 -0.86
C THR A 327 13.95 14.04 -0.03
N GLU A 328 15.03 14.48 -0.68
CA GLU A 328 16.22 15.04 -0.02
C GLU A 328 15.97 16.41 0.61
N LYS A 329 14.96 17.17 0.15
CA LYS A 329 14.55 18.47 0.72
C LYS A 329 13.67 18.36 1.98
N ARG A 330 13.33 17.14 2.41
CA ARG A 330 12.49 16.92 3.59
C ARG A 330 13.13 17.47 4.87
N PRO A 331 12.33 17.95 5.85
CA PRO A 331 12.88 18.45 7.10
C PRO A 331 13.59 17.35 7.91
N ALA A 332 14.53 17.79 8.75
CA ALA A 332 15.21 16.91 9.69
C ALA A 332 14.22 16.26 10.67
N GLU A 333 14.52 15.04 11.09
CA GLU A 333 13.71 14.33 12.07
C GLU A 333 13.89 14.98 13.44
N ILE A 334 12.79 15.38 14.08
CA ILE A 334 12.81 15.85 15.46
C ILE A 334 12.94 14.62 16.35
N LYS A 335 14.12 14.45 16.96
CA LYS A 335 14.39 13.39 17.94
C LYS A 335 13.63 13.65 19.23
#